data_AF-A0A8E0M5P5-F1
#
_entry.id   AF-A0A8E0M5P5-F1
#
_cell.length_a   1.000
_cell.length_b   1.000
_cell.length_c   1.000
_cell.angle_alpha   90.00
_cell.angle_beta   90.00
_cell.angle_gamma   90.00
#
_symmetry.space_group_name_H-M   'P 1'
#
loop_
_entity.id
_entity.type
_entity.pdbx_description
1 polymer ?
#
loop_
_entity_poly.entity_id
_entity_poly.type
_entity_poly.pdbx_seq_one_letter_code
_entity_poly.pdbx_strand_id
1 'polypeptide(L)'
;MEQFMKREQLSVGNLAKRNQLLRAAYNLALDYKAAQYQGNKKARMLLLRLQQHAPLVRYQYDAAFVAKMLDKCKLDQEMFYEDRQRSEVKMGFDSDQRTANQMGITQTPSLVIVDTDRKVDDGHAVLIEQIGDPALIPHLCDLIRTDPAGFFTERPENMGSNFRIF
;
A
#
# COMPACT_ATOMS: atom_id res chain seq x y z
N MET A 1 -4.19 -9.45 -6.85
CA MET A 1 -5.64 -9.75 -6.79
C MET A 1 -5.94 -11.23 -6.59
N GLU A 2 -5.36 -12.14 -7.37
CA GLU A 2 -5.66 -13.59 -7.23
C GLU A 2 -5.29 -14.16 -5.86
N GLN A 3 -4.13 -13.81 -5.31
CA GLN A 3 -3.74 -14.17 -3.94
C GLN A 3 -4.76 -13.69 -2.89
N PHE A 4 -5.26 -12.45 -3.04
CA PHE A 4 -6.32 -11.91 -2.19
C PHE A 4 -7.60 -12.73 -2.31
N MET A 5 -8.06 -13.03 -3.54
CA MET A 5 -9.26 -13.85 -3.75
C MET A 5 -9.11 -15.25 -3.14
N LYS A 6 -7.94 -15.89 -3.26
CA LYS A 6 -7.66 -17.19 -2.61
C LYS A 6 -7.75 -17.08 -1.08
N ARG A 7 -7.14 -16.05 -0.48
CA ARG A 7 -7.18 -15.82 0.97
C ARG A 7 -8.60 -15.59 1.50
N GLU A 8 -9.41 -14.84 0.76
CA GLU A 8 -10.81 -14.58 1.10
C GLU A 8 -11.77 -15.70 0.68
N GLN A 9 -11.26 -16.85 0.24
CA GLN A 9 -12.03 -18.02 -0.19
C GLN A 9 -13.02 -17.71 -1.33
N LEU A 10 -12.62 -16.83 -2.25
CA LEU A 10 -13.38 -16.45 -3.44
C LEU A 10 -12.95 -17.26 -4.66
N SER A 11 -13.92 -17.57 -5.53
CA SER A 11 -13.64 -18.21 -6.81
C SER A 11 -12.81 -17.29 -7.72
N VAL A 12 -11.57 -17.71 -7.99
CA VAL A 12 -10.62 -16.98 -8.86
C VAL A 12 -11.11 -16.93 -10.32
N GLY A 13 -11.93 -17.89 -10.74
CA GLY A 13 -12.53 -17.93 -12.09
C GLY A 13 -13.72 -16.98 -12.29
N ASN A 14 -14.22 -16.33 -11.23
CA ASN A 14 -15.32 -15.39 -11.36
C ASN A 14 -14.83 -14.01 -11.85
N LEU A 15 -14.86 -13.82 -13.17
CA LEU A 15 -14.41 -12.58 -13.83
C LEU A 15 -15.16 -11.33 -13.36
N ALA A 16 -16.48 -11.44 -13.15
CA ALA A 16 -17.29 -10.32 -12.68
C ALA A 16 -16.83 -9.85 -11.29
N LYS A 17 -16.60 -10.81 -10.37
CA LYS A 17 -16.11 -10.51 -9.03
C LYS A 17 -14.68 -9.95 -9.06
N ARG A 18 -13.80 -10.51 -9.89
CA ARG A 18 -12.44 -10.00 -10.08
C ARG A 18 -12.45 -8.54 -10.55
N ASN A 19 -13.26 -8.22 -11.57
CA ASN A 19 -13.41 -6.86 -12.08
C ASN A 19 -13.98 -5.90 -11.04
N GLN A 20 -14.96 -6.34 -10.25
CA GLN A 20 -15.51 -5.56 -9.14
C GLN A 20 -14.41 -5.21 -8.12
N LEU A 21 -13.61 -6.19 -7.69
CA LEU A 21 -12.53 -5.99 -6.73
C LEU A 21 -11.43 -5.07 -7.27
N LEU A 22 -11.06 -5.22 -8.56
CA LEU A 22 -10.08 -4.34 -9.20
C LEU A 22 -10.56 -2.88 -9.26
N ARG A 23 -11.83 -2.65 -9.62
CA ARG A 23 -12.43 -1.31 -9.63
C ARG A 23 -12.48 -0.70 -8.24
N ALA A 24 -12.84 -1.48 -7.22
CA ALA A 24 -12.88 -1.01 -5.85
C ALA A 24 -11.46 -0.65 -5.34
N ALA A 25 -10.46 -1.48 -5.61
CA ALA A 25 -9.08 -1.20 -5.25
C ALA A 25 -8.53 0.05 -5.95
N TYR A 26 -8.86 0.24 -7.22
CA TYR A 26 -8.50 1.44 -7.98
C TYR A 26 -9.15 2.70 -7.39
N ASN A 27 -10.47 2.67 -7.15
CA ASN A 27 -11.16 3.81 -6.57
C ASN A 27 -10.64 4.16 -5.17
N LEU A 28 -10.36 3.15 -4.34
CA LEU A 28 -9.75 3.34 -3.02
C LEU A 28 -8.38 4.00 -3.11
N ALA A 29 -7.54 3.61 -4.07
CA ALA A 29 -6.24 4.23 -4.27
C ALA A 29 -6.35 5.70 -4.68
N LEU A 30 -7.30 6.03 -5.56
CA LEU A 30 -7.56 7.42 -5.95
C LEU A 30 -8.16 8.24 -4.81
N ASP A 31 -9.06 7.65 -4.00
CA ASP A 31 -9.64 8.31 -2.83
C ASP A 31 -8.57 8.57 -1.76
N TYR A 32 -7.63 7.64 -1.57
CA TYR A 32 -6.46 7.87 -0.73
C TYR A 32 -5.62 9.04 -1.25
N LYS A 33 -5.28 9.06 -2.54
CA LYS A 33 -4.50 10.14 -3.19
C LYS A 33 -5.19 11.50 -3.05
N ALA A 34 -6.49 11.59 -3.30
CA ALA A 34 -7.25 12.83 -3.14
C ALA A 34 -7.23 13.32 -1.68
N ALA A 35 -7.40 12.42 -0.71
CA ALA A 35 -7.33 12.79 0.70
C ALA A 35 -5.94 13.31 1.14
N GLN A 36 -4.87 12.99 0.42
CA GLN A 36 -3.52 13.51 0.73
C GLN A 36 -3.42 15.04 0.54
N TYR A 37 -4.23 15.64 -0.33
CA TYR A 37 -4.29 17.10 -0.53
C TYR A 37 -4.78 17.84 0.73
N GLN A 38 -5.55 17.17 1.59
CA GLN A 38 -5.98 17.70 2.89
C GLN A 38 -5.11 17.23 4.07
N GLY A 39 -3.99 16.55 3.76
CA GLY A 39 -2.97 16.14 4.72
C GLY A 39 -2.85 14.63 4.92
N ASN A 40 -1.60 14.16 4.92
CA ASN A 40 -1.25 12.73 5.02
C ASN A 40 -1.80 12.02 6.28
N LYS A 41 -1.96 12.73 7.41
CA LYS A 41 -2.55 12.16 8.63
C LYS A 41 -4.02 11.80 8.43
N LYS A 42 -4.79 12.67 7.78
CA LYS A 42 -6.20 12.42 7.46
C LYS A 42 -6.34 11.33 6.39
N ALA A 43 -5.50 11.35 5.36
CA ALA A 43 -5.46 10.32 4.32
C ALA A 43 -5.19 8.91 4.89
N ARG A 44 -4.21 8.78 5.81
CA ARG A 44 -3.92 7.51 6.49
C ARG A 44 -5.12 7.03 7.33
N MET A 45 -5.77 7.94 8.06
CA MET A 45 -6.97 7.61 8.83
C MET A 45 -8.11 7.14 7.90
N LEU A 46 -8.29 7.77 6.74
CA LEU A 46 -9.26 7.35 5.73
C LEU A 46 -8.96 5.93 5.24
N LEU A 47 -7.72 5.66 4.83
CA LEU A 47 -7.29 4.33 4.37
C LEU A 47 -7.59 3.23 5.41
N LEU A 48 -7.21 3.47 6.68
CA LEU A 48 -7.46 2.52 7.76
C LEU A 48 -8.95 2.28 7.98
N ARG A 49 -9.77 3.34 7.95
CA ARG A 49 -11.23 3.20 8.10
C ARG A 49 -11.86 2.44 6.95
N LEU A 50 -11.48 2.74 5.70
CA LEU A 50 -11.93 2.02 4.52
C LEU A 50 -11.56 0.53 4.62
N GLN A 51 -10.34 0.19 5.02
CA GLN A 51 -9.88 -1.20 5.19
C GLN A 51 -10.60 -1.94 6.33
N GLN A 52 -10.82 -1.28 7.47
CA GLN A 52 -11.48 -1.89 8.63
C GLN A 52 -12.98 -2.11 8.43
N HIS A 53 -13.66 -1.21 7.71
CA HIS A 53 -15.12 -1.21 7.57
C HIS A 53 -15.60 -1.70 6.20
N ALA A 54 -14.68 -1.92 5.26
CA ALA A 54 -14.97 -2.62 4.02
C ALA A 54 -13.96 -3.76 3.80
N PRO A 55 -14.23 -4.98 4.30
CA PRO A 55 -13.88 -6.14 3.52
C PRO A 55 -14.45 -5.92 2.11
N LEU A 56 -13.56 -5.65 1.15
CA LEU A 56 -13.84 -5.43 -0.30
C LEU A 56 -14.82 -6.47 -0.89
N VAL A 57 -14.96 -7.60 -0.20
CA VAL A 57 -15.81 -8.73 -0.51
C VAL A 57 -17.22 -8.62 0.09
N ARG A 58 -17.35 -8.14 1.34
CA ARG A 58 -18.61 -8.18 2.14
C ARG A 58 -19.32 -6.82 2.25
N TYR A 59 -18.63 -5.70 2.07
CA TYR A 59 -19.27 -4.39 1.95
C TYR A 59 -18.95 -3.80 0.58
N GLN A 60 -19.97 -3.29 -0.09
CA GLN A 60 -19.81 -2.64 -1.38
C GLN A 60 -19.04 -1.33 -1.15
N TYR A 61 -17.92 -1.18 -1.86
CA TYR A 61 -17.21 0.09 -1.93
C TYR A 61 -18.00 1.02 -2.85
N ASP A 62 -18.77 1.93 -2.28
CA ASP A 62 -19.59 2.89 -3.00
C ASP A 62 -19.42 4.33 -2.47
N ALA A 63 -19.99 5.29 -3.19
CA ALA A 63 -19.86 6.71 -2.85
C ALA A 63 -20.48 7.06 -1.49
N ALA A 64 -21.57 6.40 -1.09
CA ALA A 64 -22.23 6.65 0.19
C ALA A 64 -21.35 6.19 1.36
N PHE A 65 -20.69 5.05 1.21
CA PHE A 65 -19.72 4.55 2.17
C PHE A 65 -18.50 5.47 2.27
N VAL A 66 -17.96 5.93 1.12
CA VAL A 66 -16.83 6.88 1.10
C VAL A 66 -17.20 8.18 1.80
N ALA A 67 -18.33 8.80 1.46
CA ALA A 67 -18.80 10.03 2.11
C ALA A 67 -18.87 9.90 3.64
N LYS A 68 -19.43 8.79 4.14
CA LYS A 68 -19.47 8.47 5.58
C LYS A 68 -18.08 8.36 6.20
N MET A 69 -17.08 7.84 5.48
CA MET A 69 -15.71 7.75 5.99
C MET A 69 -15.00 9.11 5.97
N LEU A 70 -15.28 9.96 4.98
CA LEU A 70 -14.75 11.33 4.92
C LEU A 70 -15.18 12.14 6.16
N ASP A 71 -16.46 12.07 6.54
CA ASP A 71 -16.98 12.70 7.76
C ASP A 71 -16.26 12.22 9.01
N LYS A 72 -16.12 10.90 9.17
CA LYS A 72 -15.41 10.30 10.30
C LYS A 72 -13.93 10.68 10.36
N CYS A 73 -13.35 11.09 9.23
CA CYS A 73 -11.98 11.54 9.10
C CYS A 73 -11.82 13.07 9.19
N LYS A 74 -12.91 13.81 9.31
CA LYS A 74 -12.91 15.29 9.26
C LYS A 74 -12.24 15.82 7.99
N LEU A 75 -12.49 15.16 6.86
CA LEU A 75 -12.13 15.63 5.53
C LEU A 75 -13.26 16.53 5.01
N ASP A 76 -12.89 17.63 4.38
CA ASP A 76 -13.82 18.46 3.64
C ASP A 76 -14.27 17.69 2.39
N GLN A 77 -15.56 17.35 2.31
CA GLN A 77 -16.05 16.50 1.24
C GLN A 77 -16.06 17.21 -0.11
N GLU A 78 -16.39 18.50 -0.14
CA GLU A 78 -16.47 19.27 -1.39
C GLU A 78 -15.09 19.37 -2.03
N MET A 79 -14.09 19.83 -1.25
CA MET A 79 -12.70 19.89 -1.72
C MET A 79 -12.17 18.50 -2.08
N PHE A 80 -12.51 17.47 -1.30
CA PHE A 80 -12.10 16.10 -1.61
C PHE A 80 -12.61 15.66 -2.98
N TYR A 81 -13.90 15.85 -3.27
CA TYR A 81 -14.45 15.42 -4.55
C TYR A 81 -13.95 16.26 -5.72
N GLU A 82 -13.66 17.55 -5.50
CA GLU A 82 -13.00 18.39 -6.50
C GLU A 82 -11.58 17.87 -6.82
N ASP A 83 -10.74 17.68 -5.80
CA ASP A 83 -9.39 17.14 -5.94
C ASP A 83 -9.41 15.77 -6.62
N ARG A 84 -10.39 14.92 -6.25
CA ARG A 84 -10.53 13.56 -6.76
C ARG A 84 -10.79 13.46 -8.27
N GLN A 85 -11.29 14.52 -8.90
CA GLN A 85 -11.47 14.60 -10.36
C GLN A 85 -10.24 15.14 -11.09
N ARG A 86 -9.25 15.68 -10.37
CA ARG A 86 -8.04 16.26 -10.97
C ARG A 86 -7.19 15.18 -11.63
N SER A 87 -6.60 15.53 -12.78
CA SER A 87 -5.74 14.64 -13.55
C SER A 87 -4.51 14.18 -12.75
N GLU A 88 -4.06 15.03 -11.84
CA GLU A 88 -2.91 14.89 -10.95
C GLU A 88 -3.09 13.73 -9.97
N VAL A 89 -4.32 13.46 -9.53
CA VAL A 89 -4.63 12.28 -8.70
C VAL A 89 -4.36 10.99 -9.47
N LYS A 90 -4.78 10.94 -10.74
CA LYS A 90 -4.54 9.79 -11.62
C LYS A 90 -3.06 9.66 -11.98
N MET A 91 -2.41 10.77 -12.34
CA MET A 91 -0.97 10.79 -12.61
C MET A 91 -0.15 10.33 -11.40
N GLY A 92 -0.55 10.73 -10.19
CA GLY A 92 0.04 10.30 -8.93
C GLY A 92 -0.14 8.81 -8.67
N PHE A 93 -1.31 8.24 -8.99
CA PHE A 93 -1.53 6.80 -8.94
C PHE A 93 -0.65 6.05 -9.94
N ASP A 94 -0.61 6.49 -11.20
CA ASP A 94 0.20 5.87 -12.24
C ASP A 94 1.70 5.94 -11.89
N SER A 95 2.14 7.03 -11.28
CA SER A 95 3.51 7.18 -10.77
C SER A 95 3.83 6.14 -9.68
N ASP A 96 2.94 5.96 -8.70
CA ASP A 96 3.15 4.95 -7.65
C ASP A 96 3.22 3.53 -8.23
N GLN A 97 2.37 3.20 -9.21
CA GLN A 97 2.40 1.91 -9.89
C GLN A 97 3.72 1.70 -10.66
N ARG A 98 4.22 2.74 -11.35
CA ARG A 98 5.52 2.68 -12.03
C ARG A 98 6.66 2.44 -11.04
N THR A 99 6.68 3.17 -9.91
CA THR A 99 7.69 3.00 -8.87
C THR A 99 7.66 1.59 -8.29
N ALA A 100 6.48 1.05 -7.97
CA ALA A 100 6.34 -0.31 -7.47
C ALA A 100 6.86 -1.37 -8.46
N ASN A 101 6.57 -1.19 -9.76
CA ASN A 101 7.07 -2.07 -10.81
C ASN A 101 8.60 -1.96 -10.98
N GLN A 102 9.16 -0.74 -10.92
CA GLN A 102 10.61 -0.52 -10.97
C GLN A 102 11.33 -1.17 -9.79
N MET A 103 10.69 -1.21 -8.62
CA MET A 103 11.20 -1.89 -7.42
C MET A 103 10.99 -3.41 -7.44
N GLY A 104 10.47 -3.99 -8.52
CA GLY A 104 10.28 -5.44 -8.65
C GLY A 104 9.28 -6.02 -7.64
N ILE A 105 8.30 -5.21 -7.20
CA ILE A 105 7.23 -5.62 -6.30
C ILE A 105 6.25 -6.51 -7.06
N THR A 106 6.05 -7.73 -6.57
CA THR A 106 5.13 -8.71 -7.15
C THR A 106 4.00 -9.09 -6.20
N GLN A 107 4.18 -8.79 -4.90
CA GLN A 107 3.24 -9.13 -3.84
C GLN A 107 2.92 -7.91 -2.98
N THR A 108 1.80 -7.96 -2.26
CA THR A 108 1.35 -6.89 -1.37
C THR A 108 0.78 -7.48 -0.06
N PRO A 109 1.02 -6.87 1.11
CA PRO A 109 1.83 -5.67 1.31
C PRO A 109 3.33 -5.96 1.22
N SER A 110 4.10 -4.96 0.81
CA SER A 110 5.56 -5.00 0.68
C SER A 110 6.17 -3.71 1.21
N LEU A 111 7.41 -3.79 1.68
CA LEU A 111 8.19 -2.67 2.20
C LEU A 111 9.50 -2.58 1.43
N VAL A 112 9.86 -1.38 1.02
CA VAL A 112 11.18 -1.07 0.49
C VAL A 112 11.86 -0.11 1.46
N ILE A 113 13.05 -0.47 1.93
CA ILE A 113 13.89 0.36 2.77
C ILE A 113 15.09 0.75 1.92
N VAL A 114 15.37 2.04 1.83
CA VAL A 114 16.48 2.58 1.04
C VAL A 114 17.43 3.32 1.97
N ASP A 115 18.71 2.96 1.91
CA ASP A 115 19.80 3.76 2.46
C ASP A 115 20.10 4.90 1.49
N THR A 116 19.82 6.13 1.91
CA THR A 116 20.06 7.32 1.08
C THR A 116 21.49 7.85 1.19
N ASP A 117 22.27 7.35 2.15
CA ASP A 117 23.65 7.81 2.39
C ASP A 117 24.68 6.91 1.66
N ARG A 118 24.25 5.72 1.21
CA ARG A 118 25.09 4.76 0.48
C ARG A 118 25.12 5.04 -1.02
N LYS A 119 26.25 4.74 -1.66
CA LYS A 119 26.38 4.80 -3.12
C LYS A 119 25.59 3.65 -3.75
N VAL A 120 24.95 3.93 -4.89
CA VAL A 120 24.03 3.03 -5.60
C VAL A 120 24.66 1.68 -5.97
N ASP A 121 25.97 1.64 -6.18
CA ASP A 121 26.68 0.46 -6.69
C ASP A 121 26.91 -0.66 -5.65
N ASP A 122 26.66 -0.42 -4.35
CA ASP A 122 26.99 -1.34 -3.25
C ASP A 122 25.79 -2.09 -2.64
N GLY A 123 24.62 -2.03 -3.27
CA GLY A 123 23.36 -2.44 -2.66
C GLY A 123 22.91 -1.42 -1.63
N HIS A 124 21.82 -0.73 -1.92
CA HIS A 124 21.35 0.42 -1.13
C HIS A 124 19.87 0.30 -0.78
N ALA A 125 19.19 -0.76 -1.24
CA ALA A 125 17.80 -0.97 -0.95
C ALA A 125 17.49 -2.45 -0.64
N VAL A 126 16.50 -2.61 0.24
CA VAL A 126 15.98 -3.89 0.67
C VAL A 126 14.48 -3.92 0.39
N LEU A 127 14.02 -4.93 -0.35
CA LEU A 127 12.61 -5.29 -0.49
C LEU A 127 12.24 -6.44 0.42
N ILE A 128 11.13 -6.26 1.13
CA ILE A 128 10.51 -7.27 1.96
C ILE A 128 9.07 -7.44 1.46
N GLU A 129 8.75 -8.63 0.95
CA GLU A 129 7.40 -8.96 0.48
C GLU A 129 6.59 -9.75 1.51
N GLN A 130 5.26 -9.75 1.36
CA GLN A 130 4.32 -10.50 2.19
C GLN A 130 4.40 -10.17 3.68
N ILE A 131 4.43 -8.88 4.02
CA ILE A 131 4.53 -8.44 5.41
C ILE A 131 3.20 -8.70 6.13
N GLY A 132 3.17 -9.75 6.94
CA GLY A 132 1.99 -10.16 7.72
C GLY A 132 2.14 -9.99 9.23
N ASP A 133 3.36 -9.96 9.75
CA ASP A 133 3.65 -9.87 11.18
C ASP A 133 3.90 -8.42 11.61
N PRO A 134 3.05 -7.82 12.48
CA PRO A 134 3.27 -6.49 13.01
C PRO A 134 4.58 -6.32 13.81
N ALA A 135 5.12 -7.40 14.39
CA ALA A 135 6.36 -7.37 15.16
C ALA A 135 7.61 -7.22 14.26
N LEU A 136 7.47 -7.47 12.96
CA LEU A 136 8.55 -7.35 11.99
C LEU A 136 9.09 -5.92 11.90
N ILE A 137 8.22 -4.90 11.93
CA ILE A 137 8.64 -3.51 11.74
C ILE A 137 9.56 -3.03 12.88
N PRO A 138 9.20 -3.18 14.18
CA PRO A 138 10.11 -2.86 15.27
C PRO A 138 11.45 -3.60 15.17
N HIS A 139 11.42 -4.89 14.83
CA HIS A 139 12.62 -5.70 14.69
C HIS A 139 13.54 -5.19 13.57
N LEU A 140 12.97 -4.83 12.41
CA LEU A 140 13.70 -4.21 11.31
C LEU A 140 14.36 -2.90 11.73
N CYS A 141 13.64 -2.05 12.48
CA CYS A 141 14.20 -0.81 12.99
C CYS A 141 15.39 -1.05 13.93
N ASP A 142 15.32 -2.08 14.78
CA ASP A 142 16.44 -2.44 15.66
C ASP A 142 17.65 -2.97 14.89
N LEU A 143 17.43 -3.80 13.85
CA LEU A 143 18.50 -4.28 12.98
C LEU A 143 19.21 -3.12 12.28
N ILE A 144 18.45 -2.21 11.65
CA ILE A 144 19.01 -1.04 10.96
C ILE A 144 19.79 -0.13 11.92
N ARG A 145 19.31 0.01 13.16
CA ARG A 145 19.97 0.84 14.17
C ARG A 145 21.25 0.22 14.72
N THR A 146 21.32 -1.10 14.83
CA THR A 146 22.44 -1.81 15.46
C THR A 146 23.52 -2.20 14.46
N ASP A 147 23.15 -2.55 13.23
CA ASP A 147 24.05 -2.89 12.15
C ASP A 147 23.48 -2.45 10.78
N PRO A 148 23.59 -1.15 10.45
CA PRO A 148 23.08 -0.64 9.18
C PRO A 148 23.80 -1.24 7.98
N ALA A 149 25.12 -1.43 8.06
CA ALA A 149 25.90 -1.96 6.95
C ALA A 149 25.55 -3.43 6.64
N GLY A 150 25.42 -4.26 7.67
CA GLY A 150 24.98 -5.65 7.54
C GLY A 150 23.57 -5.74 7.00
N PHE A 151 22.64 -4.89 7.45
CA PHE A 151 21.26 -4.91 6.99
C PHE A 151 21.09 -4.77 5.46
N PHE A 152 21.90 -3.92 4.81
CA PHE A 152 21.84 -3.68 3.37
C PHE A 152 22.73 -4.62 2.53
N THR A 153 23.57 -5.45 3.16
CA THR A 153 24.51 -6.35 2.44
C THR A 153 24.27 -7.81 2.70
N GLU A 154 23.71 -8.16 3.85
CA GLU A 154 23.51 -9.52 4.31
C GLU A 154 22.02 -9.78 4.49
N ARG A 155 21.60 -10.99 4.13
CA ARG A 155 20.23 -11.43 4.38
C ARG A 155 20.12 -11.90 5.83
N PRO A 156 19.25 -11.31 6.66
CA PRO A 156 19.09 -11.76 8.04
C PRO A 156 18.64 -13.23 8.07
N GLU A 157 19.26 -14.04 8.93
CA GLU A 157 19.03 -15.50 9.01
C GLU A 157 17.55 -15.88 9.17
N ASN A 158 16.74 -14.99 9.74
CA ASN A 158 15.32 -15.21 10.04
C ASN A 158 14.34 -14.69 8.96
N MET A 159 14.80 -14.06 7.86
CA MET A 159 13.89 -13.33 6.95
C MET A 159 13.42 -14.08 5.69
N GLY A 160 13.76 -15.37 5.53
CA GLY A 160 13.16 -16.22 4.50
C GLY A 160 13.28 -15.66 3.07
N SER A 161 12.62 -16.28 2.08
CA SER A 161 12.73 -15.92 0.65
C SER A 161 12.10 -14.57 0.28
N ASN A 162 11.48 -13.91 1.24
CA ASN A 162 10.74 -12.67 1.03
C ASN A 162 11.63 -11.42 1.13
N PHE A 163 12.92 -11.58 1.47
CA PHE A 163 13.92 -10.53 1.58
C PHE A 163 14.82 -10.51 0.35
N ARG A 164 14.92 -9.35 -0.33
CA ARG A 164 15.75 -9.14 -1.52
C ARG A 164 16.54 -7.84 -1.39
N ILE A 165 17.84 -7.89 -1.67
CA ILE A 165 18.76 -6.74 -1.69
C ILE A 165 18.98 -6.32 -3.14
N PHE A 166 19.05 -5.01 -3.39
CA PHE A 166 19.38 -4.43 -4.70
C PHE A 166 19.99 -3.02 -4.60
#